data_AF-A0A511ND71-F1
#
_entry.id   AF-A0A511ND71-F1
#
_cell.length_a   1.000
_cell.length_b   1.000
_cell.length_c   1.000
_cell.angle_alpha   90.00
_cell.angle_beta   90.00
_cell.angle_gamma   90.00
#
_symmetry.space_group_name_H-M   'P 1'
#
loop_
_entity.id
_entity.type
_entity.pdbx_description
1 polymer ?
#
loop_
_entity_poly.entity_id
_entity_poly.type
_entity_poly.pdbx_seq_one_letter_code
_entity_poly.pdbx_strand_id
1 'polypeptide(L)'
;MPDEIVHRTLSFDEFYITFSGNESLLGKQIQALAQTRNGKLNKSTTESGGTSDDDVEIMVDYYHDAVHGNETYSFVTKEFKTKGDYLEKFVVTIENGVNKSGYLRYYPEGDKIEELFTGRVELTNASQTIRFSNYFVKGVRDERTTYGVQKDCTMVFTFGYTRCSHSGNHEYGESCNRGLINDAYLYVLTRVFCTTTITSDIQEMPNQIIDINPGRTGGGGGTSSSTIKFENFVNILNTATKSWLLENYDIKLIVSGYLVQQNFSEESKQTATALLNFIVNDNVLKTNNNKLTEHIVRSSLMGSEFSAQQFMTFWNNLTQQEKMILQNYANNGLSVNNSSLTPSTTTFLSSFLSFSVQNQNISFSDLWFNRNENIDYVISDYNNNTIGNYDNTIYQIVNIQQDWTNVGPVISPSSFIGWGYGNLKQDCMVYCKEQLKNVGFQISNYFANGQTFQVYKESEGVNFDELKKGISYLNYALSNGIPVIVGVDLKSGQSTNPNTDGTTDHFIVIVGMGQDSSGKFLRFYDNATSNQSSGTHVDNKLYYNPSSGKLIGYSKASYAKGKSYTLTMIRKSKSL
;
A
#
# COMPACT_ATOMS: atom_id res chain seq x y z
N MET A 1 -15.51 11.20 -38.95
CA MET A 1 -16.94 11.10 -38.60
C MET A 1 -17.20 12.20 -37.60
N PRO A 2 -18.02 13.23 -37.90
CA PRO A 2 -18.17 14.40 -37.02
C PRO A 2 -19.29 14.26 -35.98
N ASP A 3 -20.04 13.15 -35.96
CA ASP A 3 -21.31 13.04 -35.22
C ASP A 3 -21.24 12.08 -34.01
N GLU A 4 -20.03 11.73 -33.53
CA GLU A 4 -19.89 10.78 -32.42
C GLU A 4 -20.03 11.50 -31.07
N ILE A 5 -20.94 10.99 -30.23
CA ILE A 5 -21.07 11.43 -28.83
C ILE A 5 -19.77 11.08 -28.11
N VAL A 6 -19.08 12.08 -27.58
CA VAL A 6 -17.85 11.88 -26.82
C VAL A 6 -18.21 11.68 -25.35
N HIS A 7 -17.80 10.54 -24.78
CA HIS A 7 -17.85 10.29 -23.34
C HIS A 7 -16.45 10.16 -22.76
N ARG A 8 -16.16 10.86 -21.68
CA ARG A 8 -14.93 10.68 -20.88
C ARG A 8 -15.17 11.01 -19.42
N THR A 9 -14.30 10.50 -18.57
CA THR A 9 -14.27 10.86 -17.15
C THR A 9 -13.27 11.99 -16.91
N LEU A 10 -13.65 12.96 -16.09
CA LEU A 10 -12.84 14.09 -15.64
C LEU A 10 -12.62 14.00 -14.12
N SER A 11 -11.53 14.60 -13.66
CA SER A 11 -11.35 14.86 -12.24
C SER A 11 -12.31 15.95 -11.76
N PHE A 12 -12.64 15.94 -10.47
CA PHE A 12 -13.43 17.02 -9.87
C PHE A 12 -12.75 18.39 -10.00
N ASP A 13 -11.41 18.43 -10.01
CA ASP A 13 -10.65 19.68 -10.15
C ASP A 13 -10.78 20.27 -11.56
N GLU A 14 -10.73 19.43 -12.61
CA GLU A 14 -10.99 19.87 -13.98
C GLU A 14 -12.41 20.43 -14.14
N PHE A 15 -13.40 19.76 -13.55
CA PHE A 15 -14.77 20.25 -13.49
C PHE A 15 -14.85 21.59 -12.76
N TYR A 16 -14.25 21.70 -11.57
CA TYR A 16 -14.33 22.91 -10.76
C TYR A 16 -13.65 24.10 -11.44
N ILE A 17 -12.47 23.91 -12.03
CA ILE A 17 -11.79 24.97 -12.78
C ILE A 17 -12.68 25.48 -13.91
N THR A 18 -13.35 24.57 -14.64
CA THR A 18 -14.26 24.91 -15.74
C THR A 18 -15.41 25.82 -15.30
N PHE A 19 -15.96 25.61 -14.10
CA PHE A 19 -17.19 26.30 -13.65
C PHE A 19 -16.99 27.32 -12.52
N SER A 20 -15.78 27.43 -11.96
CA SER A 20 -15.46 28.31 -10.82
C SER A 20 -15.78 29.78 -11.06
N GLY A 21 -15.79 30.24 -12.31
CA GLY A 21 -16.16 31.62 -12.69
C GLY A 21 -17.67 31.89 -12.71
N ASN A 22 -18.53 30.90 -12.48
CA ASN A 22 -19.99 31.03 -12.52
C ASN A 22 -20.64 30.56 -11.22
N GLU A 23 -20.58 31.41 -10.18
CA GLU A 23 -21.08 31.10 -8.84
C GLU A 23 -22.56 30.72 -8.79
N SER A 24 -23.38 31.23 -9.72
CA SER A 24 -24.81 30.91 -9.82
C SER A 24 -25.09 29.48 -10.29
N LEU A 25 -24.12 28.87 -10.97
CA LEU A 25 -24.22 27.52 -11.51
C LEU A 25 -23.83 26.46 -10.47
N LEU A 26 -22.83 26.77 -9.64
CA LEU A 26 -22.35 25.90 -8.58
C LEU A 26 -23.17 26.19 -7.31
N GLY A 27 -24.20 25.38 -7.05
CA GLY A 27 -24.99 25.52 -5.82
C GLY A 27 -24.11 25.52 -4.55
N LYS A 28 -24.60 26.10 -3.45
CA LYS A 28 -23.83 26.29 -2.20
C LYS A 28 -23.16 25.00 -1.69
N GLN A 29 -23.76 23.84 -1.93
CA GLN A 29 -23.19 22.55 -1.55
C GLN A 29 -21.94 22.18 -2.36
N ILE A 30 -21.92 22.44 -3.66
CA ILE A 30 -20.75 22.17 -4.51
C ILE A 30 -19.61 23.12 -4.17
N GLN A 31 -19.93 24.38 -3.87
CA GLN A 31 -18.96 25.34 -3.36
C GLN A 31 -18.36 24.89 -2.02
N ALA A 32 -19.20 24.41 -1.08
CA ALA A 32 -18.73 23.88 0.20
C ALA A 32 -17.87 22.60 0.03
N LEU A 33 -18.24 21.73 -0.92
CA LEU A 33 -17.48 20.54 -1.28
C LEU A 33 -16.09 20.92 -1.80
N ALA A 34 -16.01 21.90 -2.70
CA ALA A 34 -14.75 22.42 -3.25
C ALA A 34 -13.88 23.13 -2.19
N GLN A 35 -14.49 23.93 -1.29
CA GLN A 35 -13.79 24.60 -0.20
C GLN A 35 -13.20 23.60 0.81
N THR A 36 -13.94 22.53 1.11
CA THR A 36 -13.47 21.46 2.01
C THR A 36 -12.26 20.73 1.42
N ARG A 37 -12.24 20.50 0.10
CA ARG A 37 -11.08 19.92 -0.60
C ARG A 37 -9.89 20.87 -0.68
N ASN A 38 -10.10 22.11 -1.09
CA ASN A 38 -9.02 23.12 -1.15
C ASN A 38 -8.39 23.39 0.23
N GLY A 39 -9.21 23.40 1.30
CA GLY A 39 -8.72 23.53 2.67
C GLY A 39 -7.88 22.33 3.14
N LYS A 40 -8.19 21.12 2.65
CA LYS A 40 -7.40 19.90 2.91
C LYS A 40 -6.09 19.88 2.11
N LEU A 41 -6.11 20.27 0.83
CA LEU A 41 -4.91 20.39 -0.02
C LEU A 41 -3.91 21.41 0.55
N ASN A 42 -4.39 22.55 1.07
CA ASN A 42 -3.54 23.56 1.71
C ASN A 42 -3.03 23.16 3.10
N LYS A 43 -3.68 22.20 3.79
CA LYS A 43 -3.18 21.61 5.04
C LYS A 43 -2.20 20.45 4.80
N SER A 44 -2.38 19.69 3.72
CA SER A 44 -1.50 18.57 3.34
C SER A 44 -0.08 19.01 2.98
N THR A 45 0.16 20.30 2.68
CA THR A 45 1.49 20.85 2.46
C THR A 45 2.24 21.26 3.73
N THR A 46 1.60 21.17 4.91
CA THR A 46 2.20 21.60 6.19
C THR A 46 2.32 20.53 7.27
N GLU A 47 1.59 19.40 7.19
CA GLU A 47 1.74 18.30 8.16
C GLU A 47 1.62 16.93 7.48
N SER A 48 2.70 16.14 7.52
CA SER A 48 2.72 14.75 7.08
C SER A 48 2.32 13.83 8.23
N GLY A 49 1.22 13.08 8.09
CA GLY A 49 0.99 11.89 8.92
C GLY A 49 -0.47 11.60 9.23
N GLY A 50 -1.18 10.98 8.28
CA GLY A 50 -2.49 10.35 8.53
C GLY A 50 -3.28 10.13 7.26
N THR A 51 -3.26 8.92 6.70
CA THR A 51 -4.18 8.51 5.63
C THR A 51 -5.56 8.25 6.24
N SER A 52 -6.49 9.18 6.08
CA SER A 52 -7.91 8.94 6.40
C SER A 52 -8.59 8.21 5.25
N ASP A 53 -9.38 7.18 5.57
CA ASP A 53 -10.17 6.32 4.67
C ASP A 53 -11.25 7.04 3.82
N ASP A 54 -11.25 8.37 3.76
CA ASP A 54 -12.32 9.19 3.15
C ASP A 54 -11.94 9.83 1.80
N ASP A 55 -10.74 9.59 1.26
CA ASP A 55 -10.29 10.22 0.00
C ASP A 55 -10.70 9.42 -1.25
N VAL A 56 -12.00 9.10 -1.37
CA VAL A 56 -12.53 8.63 -2.66
C VAL A 56 -12.55 9.80 -3.64
N GLU A 57 -11.82 9.66 -4.75
CA GLU A 57 -11.80 10.63 -5.82
C GLU A 57 -13.20 10.74 -6.45
N ILE A 58 -13.77 11.96 -6.49
CA ILE A 58 -15.05 12.19 -7.15
C ILE A 58 -14.78 12.20 -8.65
N MET A 59 -15.28 11.18 -9.33
CA MET A 59 -15.21 11.06 -10.78
C MET A 59 -16.37 11.84 -11.41
N VAL A 60 -16.06 12.67 -12.40
CA VAL A 60 -17.05 13.45 -13.15
C VAL A 60 -17.24 12.85 -14.53
N ASP A 61 -18.46 12.41 -14.83
CA ASP A 61 -18.85 11.94 -16.15
C ASP A 61 -19.06 13.15 -17.07
N TYR A 62 -18.35 13.22 -18.20
CA TYR A 62 -18.47 14.27 -19.21
C TYR A 62 -18.94 13.72 -20.54
N TYR A 63 -20.04 14.29 -21.05
CA TYR A 63 -20.65 13.96 -22.32
C TYR A 63 -20.66 15.18 -23.24
N HIS A 64 -20.30 14.99 -24.50
CA HIS A 64 -20.43 16.00 -25.54
C HIS A 64 -21.20 15.44 -26.74
N ASP A 65 -22.34 16.05 -27.02
CA ASP A 65 -23.19 15.79 -28.18
C ASP A 65 -22.84 16.81 -29.26
N ALA A 66 -21.96 16.42 -30.17
CA ALA A 66 -21.48 17.28 -31.26
C ALA A 66 -22.58 17.71 -32.23
N VAL A 67 -23.68 16.95 -32.32
CA VAL A 67 -24.81 17.24 -33.23
C VAL A 67 -25.62 18.43 -32.73
N HIS A 68 -25.81 18.51 -31.41
CA HIS A 68 -26.59 19.58 -30.78
C HIS A 68 -25.72 20.65 -30.11
N GLY A 69 -24.39 20.46 -30.07
CA GLY A 69 -23.46 21.34 -29.37
C GLY A 69 -23.68 21.34 -27.85
N ASN A 70 -24.18 20.24 -27.30
CA ASN A 70 -24.51 20.13 -25.89
C ASN A 70 -23.37 19.46 -25.12
N GLU A 71 -23.02 20.04 -23.97
CA GLU A 71 -22.07 19.43 -23.02
C GLU A 71 -22.79 19.12 -21.73
N THR A 72 -22.55 17.96 -21.14
CA THR A 72 -23.12 17.57 -19.85
C THR A 72 -22.04 17.00 -18.95
N TYR A 73 -22.03 17.48 -17.70
CA TYR A 73 -21.15 17.06 -16.64
C TYR A 73 -22.00 16.52 -15.51
N SER A 74 -21.67 15.35 -14.97
CA SER A 74 -22.38 14.83 -13.80
C SER A 74 -21.48 14.05 -12.86
N PHE A 75 -21.82 14.04 -11.58
CA PHE A 75 -21.14 13.21 -10.58
C PHE A 75 -22.05 12.92 -9.40
N VAL A 76 -21.75 11.84 -8.67
CA VAL A 76 -22.53 11.43 -7.51
C VAL A 76 -22.22 12.34 -6.32
N THR A 77 -23.26 12.95 -5.74
CA THR A 77 -23.18 13.72 -4.49
C THR A 77 -23.67 12.91 -3.30
N LYS A 78 -24.47 11.87 -3.53
CA LYS A 78 -24.93 10.93 -2.50
C LYS A 78 -25.13 9.54 -3.07
N GLU A 79 -24.43 8.55 -2.52
CA GLU A 79 -24.62 7.15 -2.89
C GLU A 79 -25.90 6.58 -2.27
N PHE A 80 -26.57 5.70 -3.01
CA PHE A 80 -27.65 4.88 -2.47
C PHE A 80 -27.07 3.76 -1.59
N LYS A 81 -27.47 3.71 -0.32
CA LYS A 81 -26.99 2.66 0.59
C LYS A 81 -27.97 1.49 0.75
N THR A 82 -29.24 1.80 0.95
CA THR A 82 -30.28 0.81 1.29
C THR A 82 -31.66 1.33 0.92
N LYS A 83 -32.67 0.46 0.87
CA LYS A 83 -34.07 0.85 0.60
C LYS A 83 -34.55 1.96 1.54
N GLY A 84 -35.19 2.96 0.96
CA GLY A 84 -35.60 4.20 1.63
C GLY A 84 -34.57 5.33 1.53
N ASP A 85 -33.35 5.03 1.06
CA ASP A 85 -32.35 6.02 0.65
C ASP A 85 -32.51 6.39 -0.83
N TYR A 86 -31.71 7.33 -1.32
CA TYR A 86 -31.68 7.75 -2.72
C TYR A 86 -30.27 7.99 -3.23
N LEU A 87 -30.08 7.71 -4.52
CA LEU A 87 -28.92 8.15 -5.27
C LEU A 87 -29.12 9.62 -5.66
N GLU A 88 -28.12 10.46 -5.45
CA GLU A 88 -28.12 11.86 -5.90
C GLU A 88 -26.93 12.11 -6.82
N LYS A 89 -27.21 12.68 -8.00
CA LYS A 89 -26.21 13.19 -8.92
C LYS A 89 -26.38 14.71 -9.09
N PHE A 90 -25.28 15.45 -9.04
CA PHE A 90 -25.25 16.83 -9.53
C PHE A 90 -25.03 16.80 -11.04
N VAL A 91 -25.76 17.64 -11.78
CA VAL A 91 -25.70 17.71 -13.24
C VAL A 91 -25.54 19.15 -13.68
N VAL A 92 -24.63 19.40 -14.61
CA VAL A 92 -24.47 20.67 -15.33
C VAL A 92 -24.59 20.38 -16.82
N THR A 93 -25.40 21.14 -17.54
CA THR A 93 -25.48 21.08 -19.00
C THR A 93 -25.27 22.45 -19.61
N ILE A 94 -24.49 22.49 -20.68
CA ILE A 94 -24.30 23.65 -21.54
C ILE A 94 -25.06 23.36 -22.82
N GLU A 95 -26.14 24.09 -23.06
CA GLU A 95 -26.95 23.94 -24.27
C GLU A 95 -27.03 25.30 -24.97
N ASN A 96 -26.55 25.36 -26.22
CA ASN A 96 -26.48 26.62 -26.98
C ASN A 96 -25.78 27.76 -26.20
N GLY A 97 -24.75 27.43 -25.41
CA GLY A 97 -24.01 28.38 -24.57
C GLY A 97 -24.73 28.79 -23.28
N VAL A 98 -25.92 28.25 -22.99
CA VAL A 98 -26.65 28.49 -21.75
C VAL A 98 -26.33 27.39 -20.74
N ASN A 99 -25.80 27.79 -19.59
CA ASN A 99 -25.47 26.87 -18.51
C ASN A 99 -26.69 26.59 -17.61
N LYS A 100 -26.97 25.32 -17.39
CA LYS A 100 -28.09 24.78 -16.62
C LYS A 100 -27.53 23.83 -15.56
N SER A 101 -28.02 23.89 -14.31
CA SER A 101 -27.56 22.96 -13.28
C SER A 101 -28.64 22.58 -12.26
N GLY A 102 -28.47 21.39 -11.68
CA GLY A 102 -29.44 20.83 -10.75
C GLY A 102 -29.00 19.50 -10.16
N TYR A 103 -29.90 18.88 -9.41
CA TYR A 103 -29.70 17.54 -8.87
C TYR A 103 -30.74 16.59 -9.43
N LEU A 104 -30.30 15.38 -9.77
CA LEU A 104 -31.13 14.23 -10.04
C LEU A 104 -31.12 13.34 -8.80
N ARG A 105 -32.30 13.05 -8.25
CA ARG A 105 -32.48 12.08 -7.17
C ARG A 105 -33.25 10.89 -7.66
N TYR A 106 -32.76 9.69 -7.37
CA TYR A 106 -33.46 8.44 -7.66
C TYR A 106 -33.67 7.65 -6.38
N TYR A 107 -34.93 7.34 -6.09
CA TYR A 107 -35.41 6.57 -4.95
C TYR A 107 -35.87 5.19 -5.46
N PRO A 108 -35.01 4.15 -5.42
CA PRO A 108 -35.38 2.82 -5.87
C PRO A 108 -36.48 2.20 -5.00
N GLU A 109 -37.36 1.40 -5.58
CA GLU A 109 -38.39 0.65 -4.83
C GLU A 109 -37.78 -0.52 -4.02
N GLY A 110 -36.68 -1.11 -4.53
CA GLY A 110 -35.98 -2.25 -3.95
C GLY A 110 -34.73 -1.87 -3.13
N ASP A 111 -34.07 -2.89 -2.56
CA ASP A 111 -32.79 -2.74 -1.84
C ASP A 111 -31.58 -2.58 -2.78
N LYS A 112 -31.82 -2.55 -4.09
CA LYS A 112 -30.80 -2.41 -5.13
C LYS A 112 -31.32 -1.47 -6.21
N ILE A 113 -30.40 -0.77 -6.87
CA ILE A 113 -30.69 -0.04 -8.10
C ILE A 113 -31.00 -1.07 -9.18
N GLU A 114 -32.27 -1.22 -9.53
CA GLU A 114 -32.69 -2.11 -10.62
C GLU A 114 -32.29 -1.54 -11.99
N GLU A 115 -31.90 -2.44 -12.88
CA GLU A 115 -31.38 -2.18 -14.23
C GLU A 115 -32.33 -1.40 -15.14
N LEU A 116 -33.63 -1.35 -14.82
CA LEU A 116 -34.64 -0.65 -15.61
C LEU A 116 -35.32 0.51 -14.88
N PHE A 117 -34.85 1.04 -13.76
CA PHE A 117 -35.54 2.13 -13.03
C PHE A 117 -36.98 1.80 -12.60
N THR A 118 -37.10 1.15 -11.44
CA THR A 118 -38.37 1.05 -10.70
C THR A 118 -38.26 1.88 -9.43
N GLY A 119 -38.93 3.03 -9.37
CA GLY A 119 -38.82 3.95 -8.25
C GLY A 119 -39.20 5.40 -8.57
N ARG A 120 -39.02 6.30 -7.60
CA ARG A 120 -39.30 7.73 -7.77
C ARG A 120 -38.05 8.46 -8.27
N VAL A 121 -38.21 9.32 -9.27
CA VAL A 121 -37.18 10.24 -9.75
C VAL A 121 -37.59 11.66 -9.46
N GLU A 122 -36.68 12.44 -8.88
CA GLU A 122 -36.85 13.87 -8.64
C GLU A 122 -35.76 14.67 -9.34
N LEU A 123 -36.15 15.82 -9.88
CA LEU A 123 -35.20 16.82 -10.35
C LEU A 123 -35.36 18.09 -9.54
N THR A 124 -34.23 18.63 -9.11
CA THR A 124 -34.18 19.90 -8.39
C THR A 124 -33.26 20.87 -9.12
N ASN A 125 -33.48 22.17 -8.93
CA ASN A 125 -32.48 23.17 -9.34
C ASN A 125 -31.24 23.13 -8.42
N ALA A 126 -30.23 23.96 -8.69
CA ALA A 126 -29.03 24.09 -7.85
C ALA A 126 -29.30 24.50 -6.39
N SER A 127 -30.48 25.06 -6.11
CA SER A 127 -30.98 25.39 -4.77
C SER A 127 -31.84 24.28 -4.14
N GLN A 128 -31.84 23.07 -4.73
CA GLN A 128 -32.62 21.90 -4.30
C GLN A 128 -34.14 22.08 -4.22
N THR A 129 -34.68 23.08 -4.92
CA THR A 129 -36.13 23.19 -5.09
C THR A 129 -36.57 22.15 -6.11
N ILE A 130 -37.45 21.23 -5.69
CA ILE A 130 -38.03 20.21 -6.57
C ILE A 130 -38.79 20.92 -7.69
N ARG A 131 -38.42 20.63 -8.94
CA ARG A 131 -39.16 21.07 -10.13
C ARG A 131 -39.98 19.94 -10.71
N PHE A 132 -39.54 18.70 -10.52
CA PHE A 132 -40.21 17.51 -11.03
C PHE A 132 -40.08 16.34 -10.05
N SER A 133 -41.15 15.57 -9.92
CA SER A 133 -41.16 14.28 -9.21
C SER A 133 -42.12 13.32 -9.90
N ASN A 134 -41.67 12.12 -10.24
CA ASN A 134 -42.54 11.08 -10.79
C ASN A 134 -42.06 9.68 -10.44
N TYR A 135 -42.98 8.72 -10.51
CA TYR A 135 -42.69 7.30 -10.34
C TYR A 135 -42.50 6.63 -11.70
N PHE A 136 -41.56 5.69 -11.74
CA PHE A 136 -41.23 4.89 -12.90
C PHE A 136 -41.32 3.41 -12.54
N VAL A 137 -41.84 2.62 -13.48
CA VAL A 137 -41.90 1.16 -13.38
C VAL A 137 -41.17 0.61 -14.59
N LYS A 138 -39.99 0.01 -14.36
CA LYS A 138 -39.11 -0.49 -15.43
C LYS A 138 -38.88 0.57 -16.54
N GLY A 139 -38.68 1.83 -16.13
CA GLY A 139 -38.24 2.90 -17.02
C GLY A 139 -39.40 3.54 -17.76
N VAL A 140 -40.60 2.98 -17.61
CA VAL A 140 -41.84 3.55 -18.10
C VAL A 140 -42.44 4.41 -17.00
N ARG A 141 -42.80 5.65 -17.36
CA ARG A 141 -43.49 6.57 -16.46
C ARG A 141 -44.80 5.96 -15.99
N ASP A 142 -45.03 5.93 -14.67
CA ASP A 142 -46.36 5.64 -14.14
C ASP A 142 -47.22 6.91 -14.27
N GLU A 143 -48.12 6.91 -15.25
CA GLU A 143 -48.99 8.06 -15.53
C GLU A 143 -49.85 8.48 -14.32
N ARG A 144 -50.02 7.61 -13.33
CA ARG A 144 -50.87 7.84 -12.14
C ARG A 144 -50.20 8.69 -11.05
N THR A 145 -48.89 8.94 -11.11
CA THR A 145 -48.11 9.48 -9.98
C THR A 145 -47.40 10.81 -10.25
N THR A 146 -47.84 11.57 -11.24
CA THR A 146 -47.13 12.80 -11.65
C THR A 146 -47.38 13.95 -10.66
N TYR A 147 -46.31 14.43 -10.02
CA TYR A 147 -46.33 15.67 -9.24
C TYR A 147 -45.34 16.68 -9.84
N GLY A 148 -45.88 17.61 -10.62
CA GLY A 148 -45.11 18.71 -11.21
C GLY A 148 -45.95 19.50 -12.20
N VAL A 149 -46.62 20.55 -11.72
CA VAL A 149 -47.27 21.55 -12.57
C VAL A 149 -46.59 22.88 -12.27
N GLN A 150 -45.69 23.31 -13.16
CA GLN A 150 -45.36 24.72 -13.26
C GLN A 150 -46.48 25.34 -14.08
N LYS A 151 -47.10 26.41 -13.58
CA LYS A 151 -48.44 26.86 -13.99
C LYS A 151 -48.62 27.12 -15.50
N ASP A 152 -47.50 27.29 -16.23
CA ASP A 152 -47.47 27.61 -17.66
C ASP A 152 -46.45 26.76 -18.45
N CYS A 153 -45.95 25.64 -17.89
CA CYS A 153 -44.99 24.77 -18.58
C CYS A 153 -45.27 23.28 -18.38
N THR A 154 -45.20 22.54 -19.49
CA THR A 154 -45.22 21.08 -19.52
C THR A 154 -43.80 20.56 -19.65
N MET A 155 -43.33 19.78 -18.68
CA MET A 155 -42.06 19.06 -18.81
C MET A 155 -42.34 17.64 -19.31
N VAL A 156 -41.75 17.28 -20.44
CA VAL A 156 -41.80 15.95 -21.03
C VAL A 156 -40.47 15.27 -20.78
N PHE A 157 -40.55 14.08 -20.20
CA PHE A 157 -39.42 13.20 -19.97
C PHE A 157 -39.48 12.09 -20.99
N THR A 158 -38.44 11.98 -21.81
CA THR A 158 -38.26 10.85 -22.70
C THR A 158 -37.13 10.01 -22.14
N PHE A 159 -37.48 8.85 -21.58
CA PHE A 159 -36.51 7.82 -21.27
C PHE A 159 -36.21 7.13 -22.58
N GLY A 160 -34.98 7.28 -23.03
CA GLY A 160 -34.49 6.61 -24.20
C GLY A 160 -33.33 5.71 -23.82
N TYR A 161 -33.04 4.81 -24.74
CA TYR A 161 -31.83 4.04 -24.71
C TYR A 161 -31.17 4.27 -26.07
N THR A 162 -29.85 4.34 -26.10
CA THR A 162 -29.17 4.43 -27.40
C THR A 162 -29.26 3.12 -28.13
N ARG A 163 -29.44 3.18 -29.45
CA ARG A 163 -29.38 1.95 -30.26
C ARG A 163 -27.97 1.39 -30.17
N CYS A 164 -27.88 0.07 -30.02
CA CYS A 164 -26.64 -0.66 -29.92
C CYS A 164 -25.61 -0.18 -30.96
N SER A 165 -24.35 -0.11 -30.54
CA SER A 165 -23.17 0.14 -31.38
C SER A 165 -23.07 -0.79 -32.61
N HIS A 166 -23.87 -1.86 -32.66
CA HIS A 166 -23.88 -2.90 -33.71
C HIS A 166 -25.18 -2.99 -34.52
N SER A 167 -26.02 -1.94 -34.54
CA SER A 167 -27.26 -1.84 -35.33
C SER A 167 -28.32 -2.92 -35.04
N GLY A 168 -29.28 -2.58 -34.18
CA GLY A 168 -30.49 -3.37 -33.91
C GLY A 168 -31.50 -2.57 -33.09
N ASN A 169 -32.80 -2.82 -33.29
CA ASN A 169 -33.89 -2.24 -32.49
C ASN A 169 -34.22 -3.18 -31.32
N HIS A 170 -33.33 -3.32 -30.34
CA HIS A 170 -33.53 -4.15 -29.15
C HIS A 170 -33.66 -3.26 -27.92
N GLU A 171 -34.47 -3.64 -26.93
CA GLU A 171 -34.60 -2.96 -25.63
C GLU A 171 -33.42 -3.27 -24.71
N TYR A 172 -33.16 -2.42 -23.70
CA TYR A 172 -32.09 -2.64 -22.73
C TYR A 172 -32.22 -4.01 -22.04
N GLY A 173 -31.14 -4.79 -21.98
CA GLY A 173 -31.14 -6.15 -21.45
C GLY A 173 -31.64 -7.24 -22.41
N GLU A 174 -32.17 -6.89 -23.58
CA GLU A 174 -32.49 -7.89 -24.61
C GLU A 174 -31.23 -8.45 -25.28
N SER A 175 -31.30 -9.70 -25.73
CA SER A 175 -30.21 -10.29 -26.51
C SER A 175 -30.20 -9.72 -27.93
N CYS A 176 -29.11 -9.05 -28.28
CA CYS A 176 -28.76 -8.81 -29.67
C CYS A 176 -28.34 -10.16 -30.28
N ASN A 177 -28.89 -10.53 -31.45
CA ASN A 177 -28.53 -11.76 -32.16
C ASN A 177 -27.02 -12.08 -32.07
N ARG A 178 -26.67 -13.37 -31.85
CA ARG A 178 -25.31 -13.89 -31.57
C ARG A 178 -24.85 -13.81 -30.11
N GLY A 179 -25.79 -13.80 -29.17
CA GLY A 179 -25.48 -13.97 -27.74
C GLY A 179 -24.84 -12.73 -27.09
N LEU A 180 -24.97 -11.57 -27.73
CA LEU A 180 -24.62 -10.29 -27.13
C LEU A 180 -25.83 -9.78 -26.34
N ILE A 181 -25.61 -9.07 -25.24
CA ILE A 181 -26.67 -8.42 -24.45
C ILE A 181 -26.56 -6.92 -24.72
N ASN A 182 -27.72 -6.26 -24.85
CA ASN A 182 -27.78 -4.85 -25.22
C ASN A 182 -26.97 -3.94 -24.27
N ASP A 183 -26.03 -3.18 -24.84
CA ASP A 183 -25.13 -2.22 -24.20
C ASP A 183 -25.65 -0.78 -24.23
N ALA A 184 -26.90 -0.59 -24.66
CA ALA A 184 -27.55 0.70 -24.68
C ALA A 184 -27.44 1.40 -23.32
N TYR A 185 -26.99 2.64 -23.31
CA TYR A 185 -27.10 3.45 -22.09
C TYR A 185 -28.51 4.03 -22.02
N LEU A 186 -29.12 3.89 -20.84
CA LEU A 186 -30.35 4.57 -20.50
C LEU A 186 -30.02 6.04 -20.29
N TYR A 187 -30.70 6.91 -21.05
CA TYR A 187 -30.60 8.35 -20.88
C TYR A 187 -31.98 8.91 -20.57
N VAL A 188 -32.00 10.00 -19.81
CA VAL A 188 -33.20 10.79 -19.56
C VAL A 188 -33.08 12.06 -20.37
N LEU A 189 -33.92 12.20 -21.41
CA LEU A 189 -34.11 13.46 -22.10
C LEU A 189 -35.20 14.24 -21.37
N THR A 190 -34.94 15.51 -21.05
CA THR A 190 -35.96 16.42 -20.55
C THR A 190 -36.26 17.48 -21.61
N ARG A 191 -37.54 17.78 -21.84
CA ARG A 191 -38.00 18.86 -22.72
C ARG A 191 -39.04 19.69 -21.98
N VAL A 192 -38.84 21.00 -21.94
CA VAL A 192 -39.77 21.93 -21.30
C VAL A 192 -40.53 22.70 -22.38
N PHE A 193 -41.86 22.63 -22.35
CA PHE A 193 -42.76 23.36 -23.23
C PHE A 193 -43.55 24.39 -22.43
N CYS A 194 -43.23 25.67 -22.56
CA CYS A 194 -43.95 26.73 -21.86
C CYS A 194 -44.94 27.44 -22.79
N THR A 195 -46.14 27.74 -22.30
CA THR A 195 -47.19 28.45 -23.04
C THR A 195 -46.98 29.97 -23.08
N THR A 196 -46.09 30.50 -22.23
CA THR A 196 -45.69 31.92 -22.19
C THR A 196 -44.18 32.07 -22.03
N THR A 197 -43.60 33.09 -22.66
CA THR A 197 -42.17 33.45 -22.53
C THR A 197 -41.85 33.72 -21.06
N ILE A 198 -41.07 32.86 -20.42
CA ILE A 198 -40.66 33.05 -19.04
C ILE A 198 -39.57 34.14 -19.02
N THR A 199 -39.69 35.13 -18.13
CA THR A 199 -38.60 36.05 -17.81
C THR A 199 -37.45 35.29 -17.13
N SER A 200 -36.23 35.62 -17.53
CA SER A 200 -34.96 34.87 -17.48
C SER A 200 -34.39 34.44 -16.11
N ASP A 201 -35.17 34.43 -15.03
CA ASP A 201 -34.66 34.10 -13.68
C ASP A 201 -34.89 32.63 -13.28
N ILE A 202 -35.33 31.79 -14.22
CA ILE A 202 -35.54 30.36 -13.98
C ILE A 202 -34.45 29.59 -14.72
N GLN A 203 -33.49 29.09 -13.95
CA GLN A 203 -32.44 28.19 -14.44
C GLN A 203 -33.12 26.91 -14.97
N GLU A 204 -33.22 26.82 -16.31
CA GLU A 204 -33.77 25.66 -17.00
C GLU A 204 -32.95 24.40 -16.71
N MET A 205 -33.54 23.22 -16.90
CA MET A 205 -32.89 21.94 -16.60
C MET A 205 -32.05 21.39 -17.76
N PRO A 206 -31.02 20.59 -17.47
CA PRO A 206 -30.32 19.73 -18.44
C PRO A 206 -31.25 18.93 -19.36
N ASN A 207 -31.09 19.07 -20.68
CA ASN A 207 -31.87 18.30 -21.64
C ASN A 207 -31.42 16.84 -21.75
N GLN A 208 -30.24 16.44 -21.26
CA GLN A 208 -29.73 15.06 -21.28
C GLN A 208 -29.10 14.72 -19.92
N ILE A 209 -29.50 13.59 -19.33
CA ILE A 209 -28.83 13.00 -18.16
C ILE A 209 -28.41 11.59 -18.57
N ILE A 210 -27.10 11.38 -18.69
CA ILE A 210 -26.54 10.12 -19.18
C ILE A 210 -25.79 9.46 -18.01
N ASP A 211 -26.20 8.22 -17.74
CA ASP A 211 -25.73 7.29 -16.72
C ASP A 211 -26.19 7.55 -15.27
N ILE A 212 -26.88 6.57 -14.69
CA ILE A 212 -27.39 6.59 -13.31
C ILE A 212 -26.89 5.35 -12.54
N ASN A 213 -25.91 4.62 -13.09
CA ASN A 213 -25.37 3.41 -12.50
C ASN A 213 -23.88 3.62 -12.14
N PRO A 214 -23.58 4.32 -11.01
CA PRO A 214 -22.23 4.82 -10.69
C PRO A 214 -21.16 3.76 -10.39
N GLY A 215 -21.46 2.47 -10.58
CA GLY A 215 -20.52 1.36 -10.42
C GLY A 215 -20.12 0.65 -11.72
N ARG A 216 -20.69 1.04 -12.86
CA ARG A 216 -20.22 0.60 -14.19
C ARG A 216 -19.70 1.85 -14.88
N THR A 217 -18.39 1.91 -15.09
CA THR A 217 -17.78 2.94 -15.92
C THR A 217 -18.50 2.96 -17.27
N GLY A 218 -19.41 3.91 -17.45
CA GLY A 218 -19.91 4.31 -18.74
C GLY A 218 -18.70 4.64 -19.59
N GLY A 219 -18.58 3.99 -20.72
CA GLY A 219 -17.41 4.03 -21.56
C GLY A 219 -17.68 3.00 -22.63
N GLY A 220 -17.82 3.47 -23.87
CA GLY A 220 -18.23 2.67 -25.02
C GLY A 220 -17.62 1.27 -25.02
N GLY A 221 -18.49 0.28 -24.98
CA GLY A 221 -18.15 -1.11 -25.14
C GLY A 221 -19.45 -1.88 -25.10
N GLY A 222 -19.85 -2.46 -26.24
CA GLY A 222 -20.71 -3.65 -26.25
C GLY A 222 -20.31 -4.52 -25.09
N THR A 223 -21.25 -5.19 -24.38
CA THR A 223 -20.93 -6.17 -23.33
C THR A 223 -19.65 -6.85 -23.75
N SER A 224 -18.54 -6.43 -23.13
CA SER A 224 -17.25 -6.66 -23.77
C SER A 224 -17.20 -8.15 -23.99
N SER A 225 -16.72 -8.64 -25.15
CA SER A 225 -16.78 -10.09 -25.40
C SER A 225 -16.29 -10.90 -24.19
N SER A 226 -15.41 -10.30 -23.39
CA SER A 226 -15.03 -10.64 -22.02
C SER A 226 -16.14 -10.85 -20.97
N THR A 227 -17.17 -10.01 -20.81
CA THR A 227 -18.27 -10.24 -19.84
C THR A 227 -19.02 -11.54 -20.17
N ILE A 228 -19.44 -11.73 -21.42
CA ILE A 228 -20.13 -12.95 -21.87
C ILE A 228 -19.18 -14.16 -21.80
N LYS A 229 -17.91 -13.98 -22.21
CA LYS A 229 -16.89 -15.04 -22.07
C LYS A 229 -16.65 -15.40 -20.60
N PHE A 230 -16.73 -14.45 -19.69
CA PHE A 230 -16.59 -14.68 -18.25
C PHE A 230 -17.81 -15.39 -17.68
N GLU A 231 -19.04 -15.01 -18.06
CA GLU A 231 -20.25 -15.76 -17.68
C GLU A 231 -20.23 -17.20 -18.21
N ASN A 232 -19.79 -17.39 -19.45
CA ASN A 232 -19.57 -18.73 -20.02
C ASN A 232 -18.52 -19.52 -19.22
N PHE A 233 -17.42 -18.88 -18.82
CA PHE A 233 -16.43 -19.49 -17.93
C PHE A 233 -17.04 -19.87 -16.56
N VAL A 234 -17.80 -18.98 -15.93
CA VAL A 234 -18.46 -19.26 -14.64
C VAL A 234 -19.46 -20.42 -14.76
N ASN A 235 -20.13 -20.56 -15.91
CA ASN A 235 -21.09 -21.62 -16.16
C ASN A 235 -20.47 -23.00 -16.40
N ILE A 236 -19.18 -23.09 -16.75
CA ILE A 236 -18.48 -24.39 -16.84
C ILE A 236 -17.86 -24.84 -15.51
N LEU A 237 -17.83 -23.98 -14.49
CA LEU A 237 -17.39 -24.36 -13.15
C LEU A 237 -18.42 -25.30 -12.49
N ASN A 238 -17.95 -26.21 -11.64
CA ASN A 238 -18.86 -27.02 -10.83
C ASN A 238 -19.67 -26.13 -9.86
N THR A 239 -20.79 -26.64 -9.36
CA THR A 239 -21.73 -25.86 -8.53
C THR A 239 -21.08 -25.23 -7.30
N ALA A 240 -20.22 -25.97 -6.58
CA ALA A 240 -19.57 -25.46 -5.38
C ALA A 240 -18.60 -24.32 -5.71
N THR A 241 -17.78 -24.48 -6.73
CA THR A 241 -16.81 -23.47 -7.17
C THR A 241 -17.50 -22.24 -7.75
N LYS A 242 -18.58 -22.42 -8.52
CA LYS A 242 -19.41 -21.34 -9.05
C LYS A 242 -20.02 -20.50 -7.93
N SER A 243 -20.68 -21.14 -6.96
CA SER A 243 -21.29 -20.42 -5.83
C SER A 243 -20.25 -19.67 -5.02
N TRP A 244 -19.13 -20.32 -4.68
CA TRP A 244 -18.05 -19.69 -3.92
C TRP A 244 -17.46 -18.47 -4.64
N LEU A 245 -17.18 -18.58 -5.95
CA LEU A 245 -16.64 -17.45 -6.73
C LEU A 245 -17.63 -16.27 -6.79
N LEU A 246 -18.94 -16.54 -6.88
CA LEU A 246 -19.97 -15.50 -6.92
C LEU A 246 -20.12 -14.78 -5.57
N GLU A 247 -19.86 -15.46 -4.46
CA GLU A 247 -19.87 -14.89 -3.10
C GLU A 247 -18.60 -14.09 -2.76
N ASN A 248 -17.49 -14.31 -3.48
CA ASN A 248 -16.20 -13.67 -3.24
C ASN A 248 -15.87 -12.64 -4.34
N TYR A 249 -16.45 -11.45 -4.21
CA TYR A 249 -16.44 -10.41 -5.25
C TYR A 249 -15.03 -10.01 -5.72
N ASP A 250 -14.09 -9.79 -4.80
CA ASP A 250 -12.73 -9.37 -5.15
C ASP A 250 -11.97 -10.46 -5.92
N ILE A 251 -12.15 -11.72 -5.53
CA ILE A 251 -11.60 -12.88 -6.23
C ILE A 251 -12.17 -12.97 -7.64
N LYS A 252 -13.49 -12.76 -7.79
CA LYS A 252 -14.16 -12.74 -9.09
C LYS A 252 -13.56 -11.69 -10.01
N LEU A 253 -13.27 -10.49 -9.50
CA LEU A 253 -12.65 -9.41 -10.27
C LEU A 253 -11.24 -9.79 -10.74
N ILE A 254 -10.42 -10.37 -9.85
CA ILE A 254 -9.05 -10.80 -10.18
C ILE A 254 -9.06 -11.89 -11.27
N VAL A 255 -9.90 -12.93 -11.11
CA VAL A 255 -10.01 -14.02 -12.09
C VAL A 255 -10.52 -13.49 -13.43
N SER A 256 -11.51 -12.58 -13.41
CA SER A 256 -11.99 -11.93 -14.63
C SER A 256 -10.86 -11.15 -15.32
N GLY A 257 -10.11 -10.34 -14.58
CA GLY A 257 -8.98 -9.57 -15.10
C GLY A 257 -7.91 -10.46 -15.76
N TYR A 258 -7.54 -11.56 -15.10
CA TYR A 258 -6.62 -12.56 -15.65
C TYR A 258 -7.13 -13.16 -16.96
N LEU A 259 -8.38 -13.64 -17.00
CA LEU A 259 -8.94 -14.26 -18.20
C LEU A 259 -9.04 -13.27 -19.36
N VAL A 260 -9.36 -12.00 -19.08
CA VAL A 260 -9.36 -10.93 -20.08
C VAL A 260 -7.95 -10.73 -20.64
N GLN A 261 -6.94 -10.61 -19.78
CA GLN A 261 -5.54 -10.43 -20.19
C GLN A 261 -5.04 -11.60 -21.05
N GLN A 262 -5.50 -12.82 -20.75
CA GLN A 262 -5.15 -14.03 -21.51
C GLN A 262 -6.11 -14.32 -22.68
N ASN A 263 -6.98 -13.37 -23.03
CA ASN A 263 -7.99 -13.48 -24.08
C ASN A 263 -8.86 -14.75 -24.00
N PHE A 264 -9.11 -15.24 -22.78
CA PHE A 264 -9.89 -16.45 -22.51
C PHE A 264 -9.39 -17.68 -23.28
N SER A 265 -8.07 -17.87 -23.39
CA SER A 265 -7.49 -19.10 -23.92
C SER A 265 -7.94 -20.32 -23.11
N GLU A 266 -8.03 -21.49 -23.73
CA GLU A 266 -8.40 -22.73 -23.01
C GLU A 266 -7.44 -23.03 -21.85
N GLU A 267 -6.14 -22.74 -22.02
CA GLU A 267 -5.13 -22.88 -20.97
C GLU A 267 -5.39 -21.95 -19.78
N SER A 268 -5.76 -20.69 -20.02
CA SER A 268 -6.09 -19.74 -18.95
C SER A 268 -7.37 -20.15 -18.19
N LYS A 269 -8.38 -20.65 -18.91
CA LYS A 269 -9.60 -21.19 -18.28
C LYS A 269 -9.29 -22.42 -17.43
N GLN A 270 -8.47 -23.34 -17.94
CA GLN A 270 -8.05 -24.53 -17.20
C GLN A 270 -7.26 -24.16 -15.94
N THR A 271 -6.32 -23.22 -16.06
CA THR A 271 -5.51 -22.72 -14.94
C THR A 271 -6.38 -22.08 -13.86
N ALA A 272 -7.28 -21.16 -14.25
CA ALA A 272 -8.20 -20.51 -13.32
C ALA A 272 -9.15 -21.53 -12.67
N THR A 273 -9.69 -22.48 -13.44
CA THR A 273 -10.56 -23.54 -12.92
C THR A 273 -9.84 -24.44 -11.93
N ALA A 274 -8.61 -24.85 -12.22
CA ALA A 274 -7.80 -25.69 -11.34
C ALA A 274 -7.52 -24.98 -10.01
N LEU A 275 -7.10 -23.71 -10.05
CA LEU A 275 -6.83 -22.92 -8.85
C LEU A 275 -8.10 -22.70 -8.01
N LEU A 276 -9.23 -22.35 -8.64
CA LEU A 276 -10.48 -22.16 -7.93
C LEU A 276 -11.00 -23.44 -7.29
N ASN A 277 -10.93 -24.57 -8.01
CA ASN A 277 -11.29 -25.87 -7.44
C ASN A 277 -10.37 -26.25 -6.27
N PHE A 278 -9.08 -25.92 -6.36
CA PHE A 278 -8.14 -26.14 -5.27
C PHE A 278 -8.54 -25.35 -4.01
N ILE A 279 -8.81 -24.05 -4.17
CA ILE A 279 -9.20 -23.15 -3.08
C ILE A 279 -10.47 -23.63 -2.40
N VAL A 280 -11.50 -23.98 -3.18
CA VAL A 280 -12.82 -24.39 -2.66
C VAL A 280 -12.75 -25.71 -1.87
N ASN A 281 -11.78 -26.56 -2.18
CA ASN A 281 -11.56 -27.82 -1.47
C ASN A 281 -10.59 -27.69 -0.27
N ASP A 282 -9.94 -26.55 -0.07
CA ASP A 282 -9.04 -26.33 1.06
C ASP A 282 -9.77 -25.67 2.24
N ASN A 283 -9.61 -26.24 3.43
CA ASN A 283 -10.35 -25.80 4.63
C ASN A 283 -9.94 -24.42 5.15
N VAL A 284 -8.78 -23.90 4.74
CA VAL A 284 -8.29 -22.57 5.14
C VAL A 284 -8.68 -21.54 4.07
N LEU A 285 -8.36 -21.84 2.81
CA LEU A 285 -8.53 -20.88 1.70
C LEU A 285 -9.99 -20.65 1.28
N LYS A 286 -10.89 -21.61 1.48
CA LYS A 286 -12.30 -21.47 1.08
C LYS A 286 -13.12 -20.47 1.92
N THR A 287 -12.55 -19.90 2.97
CA THR A 287 -13.26 -18.93 3.82
C THR A 287 -13.64 -17.69 3.01
N ASN A 288 -14.87 -17.20 3.12
CA ASN A 288 -15.33 -16.01 2.39
C ASN A 288 -14.55 -14.75 2.84
N ASN A 289 -14.25 -13.86 1.90
CA ASN A 289 -13.50 -12.61 2.11
C ASN A 289 -12.12 -12.83 2.77
N ASN A 290 -11.49 -13.95 2.44
CA ASN A 290 -10.18 -14.30 2.96
C ASN A 290 -9.07 -13.53 2.22
N LYS A 291 -8.42 -12.59 2.93
CA LYS A 291 -7.30 -11.79 2.42
C LYS A 291 -6.12 -12.63 1.92
N LEU A 292 -5.86 -13.78 2.55
CA LEU A 292 -4.83 -14.72 2.09
C LEU A 292 -5.21 -15.29 0.72
N THR A 293 -6.46 -15.71 0.58
CA THR A 293 -6.98 -16.24 -0.68
C THR A 293 -6.91 -15.21 -1.79
N GLU A 294 -7.26 -13.95 -1.51
CA GLU A 294 -7.13 -12.87 -2.49
C GLU A 294 -5.70 -12.68 -2.96
N HIS A 295 -4.76 -12.58 -2.02
CA HIS A 295 -3.34 -12.42 -2.34
C HIS A 295 -2.82 -13.58 -3.18
N ILE A 296 -3.14 -14.82 -2.81
CA ILE A 296 -2.76 -16.03 -3.54
C ILE A 296 -3.31 -16.02 -4.97
N VAL A 297 -4.60 -15.71 -5.14
CA VAL A 297 -5.23 -15.70 -6.47
C VAL A 297 -4.58 -14.62 -7.34
N ARG A 298 -4.33 -13.43 -6.77
CA ARG A 298 -3.67 -12.33 -7.47
C ARG A 298 -2.25 -12.71 -7.90
N SER A 299 -1.42 -13.24 -7.00
CA SER A 299 -0.05 -13.63 -7.32
C SER A 299 0.03 -14.82 -8.28
N SER A 300 -0.85 -15.81 -8.13
CA SER A 300 -0.86 -17.02 -8.97
C SER A 300 -1.33 -16.78 -10.41
N LEU A 301 -2.25 -15.82 -10.60
CA LEU A 301 -2.87 -15.55 -11.90
C LEU A 301 -2.27 -14.33 -12.59
N MET A 302 -2.01 -13.25 -11.84
CA MET A 302 -1.57 -11.96 -12.40
C MET A 302 -0.10 -11.65 -12.11
N GLY A 303 0.53 -12.35 -11.16
CA GLY A 303 1.94 -12.16 -10.82
C GLY A 303 2.88 -12.87 -11.79
N SER A 304 4.12 -12.38 -11.88
CA SER A 304 5.22 -13.02 -12.62
C SER A 304 6.01 -14.02 -11.76
N GLU A 305 5.50 -14.32 -10.58
CA GLU A 305 6.32 -14.82 -9.49
C GLU A 305 6.29 -16.32 -9.32
N PHE A 306 5.09 -16.89 -9.41
CA PHE A 306 4.88 -18.32 -9.45
C PHE A 306 3.59 -18.62 -10.18
N SER A 307 3.56 -19.75 -10.87
CA SER A 307 2.35 -20.27 -11.48
C SER A 307 1.39 -20.84 -10.43
N ALA A 308 0.10 -20.91 -10.76
CA ALA A 308 -0.90 -21.60 -9.95
C ALA A 308 -0.47 -23.03 -9.57
N GLN A 309 0.19 -23.76 -10.47
CA GLN A 309 0.67 -25.13 -10.21
C GLN A 309 1.80 -25.16 -9.17
N GLN A 310 2.75 -24.23 -9.24
CA GLN A 310 3.82 -24.10 -8.25
C GLN A 310 3.25 -23.78 -6.87
N PHE A 311 2.25 -22.88 -6.81
CA PHE A 311 1.55 -22.57 -5.56
C PHE A 311 0.82 -23.79 -4.99
N MET A 312 0.00 -24.47 -5.79
CA MET A 312 -0.76 -25.65 -5.31
C MET A 312 0.17 -26.74 -4.78
N THR A 313 1.31 -26.95 -5.44
CA THR A 313 2.34 -27.90 -4.99
C THR A 313 2.94 -27.47 -3.65
N PHE A 314 3.33 -26.20 -3.52
CA PHE A 314 3.82 -25.63 -2.26
C PHE A 314 2.79 -25.79 -1.13
N TRP A 315 1.55 -25.39 -1.36
CA TRP A 315 0.48 -25.42 -0.36
C TRP A 315 0.12 -26.82 0.09
N ASN A 316 0.15 -27.81 -0.81
CA ASN A 316 -0.07 -29.22 -0.45
C ASN A 316 1.05 -29.83 0.39
N ASN A 317 2.27 -29.27 0.32
CA ASN A 317 3.37 -29.71 1.17
C ASN A 317 3.30 -29.12 2.58
N LEU A 318 2.39 -28.18 2.85
CA LEU A 318 2.19 -27.60 4.17
C LEU A 318 1.28 -28.47 5.03
N THR A 319 1.65 -28.61 6.30
CA THR A 319 0.77 -29.14 7.33
C THR A 319 -0.41 -28.22 7.60
N GLN A 320 -1.49 -28.75 8.17
CA GLN A 320 -2.65 -27.95 8.54
C GLN A 320 -2.30 -26.79 9.50
N GLN A 321 -1.33 -27.01 10.39
CA GLN A 321 -0.88 -25.98 11.34
C GLN A 321 -0.14 -24.84 10.63
N GLU A 322 0.74 -25.15 9.68
CA GLU A 322 1.44 -24.15 8.87
C GLU A 322 0.47 -23.32 8.01
N LYS A 323 -0.54 -23.96 7.43
CA LYS A 323 -1.62 -23.27 6.69
C LYS A 323 -2.38 -22.29 7.57
N MET A 324 -2.75 -22.71 8.79
CA MET A 324 -3.45 -21.85 9.76
C MET A 324 -2.59 -20.67 10.23
N ILE A 325 -1.28 -20.88 10.37
CA ILE A 325 -0.31 -19.83 10.68
C ILE A 325 -0.29 -18.78 9.56
N LEU A 326 -0.19 -19.20 8.30
CA LEU A 326 -0.26 -18.30 7.14
C LEU A 326 -1.58 -17.51 7.09
N GLN A 327 -2.70 -18.16 7.40
CA GLN A 327 -3.99 -17.50 7.48
C GLN A 327 -4.05 -16.43 8.56
N ASN A 328 -3.53 -16.74 9.74
CA ASN A 328 -3.47 -15.79 10.85
C ASN A 328 -2.60 -14.58 10.47
N TYR A 329 -1.50 -14.78 9.74
CA TYR A 329 -0.68 -13.68 9.25
C TYR A 329 -1.42 -12.77 8.27
N ALA A 330 -2.15 -13.33 7.30
CA ALA A 330 -2.94 -12.53 6.37
C ALA A 330 -4.04 -11.73 7.06
N ASN A 331 -4.69 -12.31 8.07
CA ASN A 331 -5.75 -11.66 8.84
C ASN A 331 -5.23 -10.49 9.68
N ASN A 332 -4.00 -10.56 10.19
CA ASN A 332 -3.36 -9.49 10.98
C ASN A 332 -2.71 -8.39 10.12
N GLY A 333 -3.05 -8.32 8.83
CA GLY A 333 -2.62 -7.26 7.94
C GLY A 333 -1.23 -7.49 7.39
N LEU A 334 -1.15 -8.32 6.34
CA LEU A 334 -0.10 -8.22 5.33
C LEU A 334 -0.19 -6.82 4.67
N SER A 335 0.21 -5.75 5.35
CA SER A 335 0.45 -4.44 4.73
C SER A 335 1.82 -4.49 4.07
N VAL A 336 1.92 -5.29 3.03
CA VAL A 336 3.09 -5.29 2.18
C VAL A 336 2.87 -4.18 1.17
N ASN A 337 3.49 -3.01 1.40
CA ASN A 337 3.63 -1.99 0.37
C ASN A 337 4.22 -2.67 -0.89
N ASN A 338 3.38 -2.92 -1.90
CA ASN A 338 3.71 -3.33 -3.27
C ASN A 338 4.79 -4.42 -3.47
N SER A 339 5.06 -5.28 -2.48
CA SER A 339 6.05 -6.37 -2.64
C SER A 339 5.34 -7.67 -2.92
N SER A 340 5.60 -8.19 -4.11
CA SER A 340 5.09 -9.45 -4.62
C SER A 340 5.89 -10.64 -3.97
N LEU A 341 5.29 -11.84 -3.86
CA LEU A 341 5.88 -13.11 -3.40
C LEU A 341 6.70 -13.84 -4.50
N THR A 342 7.94 -13.45 -4.77
CA THR A 342 8.84 -14.06 -5.79
C THR A 342 9.33 -15.51 -5.46
N PRO A 343 10.00 -16.24 -6.38
CA PRO A 343 10.59 -17.56 -6.09
C PRO A 343 11.61 -17.58 -4.94
N SER A 344 12.34 -16.47 -4.71
CA SER A 344 13.19 -16.32 -3.51
C SER A 344 12.34 -16.27 -2.23
N THR A 345 11.10 -15.83 -2.35
CA THR A 345 10.09 -15.82 -1.30
C THR A 345 9.51 -17.22 -1.02
N THR A 346 9.48 -18.16 -1.97
CA THR A 346 9.15 -19.58 -1.70
C THR A 346 10.24 -20.31 -0.92
N THR A 347 11.52 -20.08 -1.22
CA THR A 347 12.65 -20.62 -0.43
C THR A 347 12.70 -19.98 0.96
N PHE A 348 12.42 -18.68 1.03
CA PHE A 348 12.23 -17.96 2.29
C PHE A 348 11.04 -18.54 3.06
N LEU A 349 9.86 -18.72 2.47
CA LEU A 349 8.67 -19.26 3.12
C LEU A 349 8.88 -20.70 3.59
N SER A 350 9.54 -21.56 2.81
CA SER A 350 9.89 -22.92 3.22
C SER A 350 10.83 -22.94 4.42
N SER A 351 11.87 -22.10 4.40
CA SER A 351 12.83 -21.96 5.51
C SER A 351 12.19 -21.28 6.73
N PHE A 352 11.35 -20.28 6.50
CA PHE A 352 10.58 -19.51 7.49
C PHE A 352 9.54 -20.38 8.19
N LEU A 353 8.81 -21.23 7.47
CA LEU A 353 7.82 -22.14 8.07
C LEU A 353 8.52 -23.19 8.92
N SER A 354 9.60 -23.79 8.41
CA SER A 354 10.43 -24.74 9.17
C SER A 354 11.00 -24.10 10.45
N PHE A 355 11.47 -22.84 10.36
CA PHE A 355 12.00 -22.08 11.48
C PHE A 355 10.92 -21.64 12.47
N SER A 356 9.77 -21.18 12.00
CA SER A 356 8.65 -20.69 12.85
C SER A 356 7.96 -21.82 13.60
N VAL A 357 7.90 -23.02 13.02
CA VAL A 357 7.44 -24.24 13.72
C VAL A 357 8.33 -24.57 14.92
N GLN A 358 9.64 -24.31 14.81
CA GLN A 358 10.61 -24.52 15.90
C GLN A 358 10.74 -23.32 16.87
N ASN A 359 10.30 -22.13 16.46
CA ASN A 359 10.50 -20.87 17.19
C ASN A 359 9.19 -20.07 17.32
N GLN A 360 8.21 -20.65 18.01
CA GLN A 360 6.84 -20.12 18.12
C GLN A 360 6.71 -18.73 18.79
N ASN A 361 7.80 -18.19 19.36
CA ASN A 361 7.81 -16.94 20.12
C ASN A 361 8.27 -15.71 19.29
N ILE A 362 8.59 -15.88 18.00
CA ILE A 362 9.10 -14.80 17.14
C ILE A 362 7.96 -14.18 16.34
N SER A 363 7.89 -12.85 16.34
CA SER A 363 6.82 -12.12 15.64
C SER A 363 7.12 -11.98 14.14
N PHE A 364 6.06 -11.89 13.32
CA PHE A 364 6.20 -11.72 11.87
C PHE A 364 6.91 -10.42 11.49
N SER A 365 6.73 -9.32 12.24
CA SER A 365 7.44 -8.08 11.95
C SER A 365 8.94 -8.27 12.07
N ASP A 366 9.40 -8.99 13.09
CA ASP A 366 10.84 -9.24 13.31
C ASP A 366 11.48 -10.04 12.16
N LEU A 367 10.68 -10.84 11.44
CA LEU A 367 11.12 -11.66 10.31
C LEU A 367 10.98 -10.93 8.96
N TRP A 368 9.90 -10.17 8.78
CA TRP A 368 9.55 -9.48 7.53
C TRP A 368 10.43 -8.25 7.24
N PHE A 369 10.93 -7.57 8.27
CA PHE A 369 11.88 -6.46 8.13
C PHE A 369 13.25 -6.92 7.61
N ASN A 370 13.57 -8.22 7.70
CA ASN A 370 14.87 -8.79 7.28
C ASN A 370 14.81 -9.56 5.94
N ARG A 371 13.73 -9.39 5.15
CA ARG A 371 13.45 -10.22 3.94
C ARG A 371 14.34 -9.97 2.72
N ASN A 372 15.12 -8.88 2.70
CA ASN A 372 16.00 -8.49 1.58
C ASN A 372 17.45 -8.94 1.78
N GLU A 373 17.68 -9.78 2.77
CA GLU A 373 19.00 -10.28 3.11
C GLU A 373 19.22 -11.64 2.46
N ASN A 374 20.45 -11.91 2.04
CA ASN A 374 20.87 -13.28 1.78
C ASN A 374 20.62 -14.06 3.09
N ILE A 375 19.81 -15.11 3.07
CA ILE A 375 19.28 -15.75 4.30
C ILE A 375 20.40 -16.20 5.25
N ASP A 376 21.58 -16.46 4.70
CA ASP A 376 22.78 -16.75 5.47
C ASP A 376 23.19 -15.57 6.36
N TYR A 377 23.05 -14.32 5.91
CA TYR A 377 23.43 -13.09 6.63
C TYR A 377 22.37 -12.64 7.66
N VAL A 378 21.07 -12.88 7.40
CA VAL A 378 19.99 -12.75 8.40
C VAL A 378 20.33 -13.49 9.68
N ILE A 379 20.93 -14.67 9.54
CA ILE A 379 21.28 -15.54 10.65
C ILE A 379 22.45 -14.98 11.49
N SER A 380 23.33 -14.10 10.96
CA SER A 380 24.43 -13.52 11.76
C SER A 380 24.04 -12.26 12.54
N ASP A 381 23.11 -11.43 12.05
CA ASP A 381 22.53 -10.35 12.87
C ASP A 381 21.29 -10.79 13.68
N TYR A 382 20.76 -12.00 13.44
CA TYR A 382 19.56 -12.55 14.09
C TYR A 382 19.53 -12.47 15.62
N ASN A 383 20.69 -12.57 16.26
CA ASN A 383 20.83 -12.30 17.70
C ASN A 383 20.86 -10.78 17.97
N ASN A 384 19.86 -10.07 17.50
CA ASN A 384 19.55 -8.69 17.91
C ASN A 384 19.04 -8.67 19.37
N ASN A 385 19.13 -9.81 20.07
CA ASN A 385 18.67 -10.08 21.43
C ASN A 385 17.38 -9.33 21.76
N THR A 386 16.34 -9.62 20.95
CA THR A 386 14.95 -9.17 21.17
C THR A 386 14.39 -9.69 22.50
N ILE A 387 15.02 -10.73 23.06
CA ILE A 387 14.68 -11.36 24.33
C ILE A 387 15.50 -10.72 25.47
N GLY A 388 14.84 -10.37 26.57
CA GLY A 388 15.45 -9.72 27.74
C GLY A 388 15.36 -8.19 27.72
N ASN A 389 15.43 -7.57 28.90
CA ASN A 389 15.26 -6.12 29.09
C ASN A 389 16.26 -5.30 28.25
N TYR A 390 15.88 -4.08 27.87
CA TYR A 390 16.77 -3.12 27.21
C TYR A 390 17.73 -2.48 28.22
N ASP A 391 18.90 -2.03 27.73
CA ASP A 391 19.80 -1.20 28.54
C ASP A 391 19.24 0.24 28.61
N ASN A 392 18.44 0.46 29.65
CA ASN A 392 17.84 1.74 30.01
C ASN A 392 18.70 2.51 31.02
N THR A 393 19.98 2.15 31.18
CA THR A 393 20.83 2.83 32.15
C THR A 393 20.95 4.31 31.80
N ILE A 394 20.72 5.16 32.80
CA ILE A 394 20.94 6.59 32.70
C ILE A 394 22.41 6.87 32.97
N TYR A 395 23.09 7.49 32.01
CA TYR A 395 24.49 7.88 32.09
C TYR A 395 24.64 9.38 31.84
N GLN A 396 25.71 9.95 32.39
CA GLN A 396 26.00 11.38 32.23
C GLN A 396 26.51 11.66 30.81
N ILE A 397 25.96 12.70 30.19
CA ILE A 397 26.44 13.17 28.89
C ILE A 397 27.79 13.88 29.09
N VAL A 398 28.84 13.33 28.49
CA VAL A 398 30.19 13.89 28.60
C VAL A 398 30.42 14.98 27.55
N ASN A 399 31.30 15.93 27.88
CA ASN A 399 31.85 16.82 26.87
C ASN A 399 32.94 16.07 26.09
N ILE A 400 32.67 15.69 24.84
CA ILE A 400 33.63 14.94 24.01
C ILE A 400 34.96 15.70 23.77
N GLN A 401 34.96 17.03 23.96
CA GLN A 401 36.15 17.86 23.85
C GLN A 401 37.03 17.85 25.10
N GLN A 402 36.55 17.38 26.25
CA GLN A 402 37.38 17.19 27.45
C GLN A 402 38.24 15.92 27.33
N ASP A 403 39.24 15.78 28.21
CA ASP A 403 40.06 14.58 28.26
C ASP A 403 39.21 13.33 28.53
N TRP A 404 39.54 12.23 27.85
CA TRP A 404 38.82 10.97 27.99
C TRP A 404 39.35 10.17 29.18
N THR A 405 38.45 9.59 29.98
CA THR A 405 38.80 8.67 31.06
C THR A 405 39.69 7.55 30.51
N ASN A 406 40.82 7.29 31.15
CA ASN A 406 41.69 6.19 30.75
C ASN A 406 41.18 4.88 31.36
N VAL A 407 40.58 4.04 30.52
CA VAL A 407 40.06 2.72 30.86
C VAL A 407 40.83 1.67 30.06
N GLY A 408 41.52 0.77 30.76
CA GLY A 408 42.21 -0.37 30.15
C GLY A 408 41.24 -1.40 29.56
N PRO A 409 41.74 -2.43 28.86
CA PRO A 409 40.90 -3.50 28.33
C PRO A 409 40.02 -4.16 29.42
N VAL A 410 38.69 -4.06 29.27
CA VAL A 410 37.70 -4.70 30.15
C VAL A 410 37.55 -6.20 29.86
N ILE A 411 38.12 -6.67 28.75
CA ILE A 411 38.28 -8.08 28.42
C ILE A 411 39.77 -8.40 28.44
N SER A 412 40.18 -9.48 29.10
CA SER A 412 41.56 -9.96 29.06
C SER A 412 41.93 -10.44 27.65
N PRO A 413 43.15 -10.15 27.13
CA PRO A 413 43.60 -10.73 25.86
C PRO A 413 43.54 -12.26 25.82
N SER A 414 43.73 -12.93 26.96
CA SER A 414 43.64 -14.39 27.08
C SER A 414 42.22 -14.94 26.91
N SER A 415 41.20 -14.07 26.98
CA SER A 415 39.78 -14.40 26.79
C SER A 415 39.27 -14.01 25.39
N PHE A 416 40.20 -13.76 24.45
CA PHE A 416 39.89 -13.37 23.09
C PHE A 416 39.21 -14.49 22.30
N ILE A 417 38.11 -14.15 21.63
CA ILE A 417 37.37 -15.02 20.73
C ILE A 417 37.57 -14.52 19.31
N GLY A 418 38.45 -15.19 18.57
CA GLY A 418 38.81 -14.85 17.20
C GLY A 418 38.12 -15.73 16.16
N TRP A 419 38.39 -15.42 14.90
CA TRP A 419 37.91 -16.17 13.75
C TRP A 419 38.28 -17.66 13.86
N GLY A 420 37.32 -18.55 13.59
CA GLY A 420 37.49 -19.99 13.73
C GLY A 420 37.34 -20.52 15.16
N TYR A 421 36.93 -19.68 16.11
CA TYR A 421 36.59 -20.12 17.46
C TYR A 421 35.33 -21.00 17.45
N GLY A 422 35.48 -22.26 17.88
CA GLY A 422 34.40 -23.24 17.90
C GLY A 422 33.80 -23.53 16.52
N ASN A 423 32.57 -24.04 16.52
CA ASN A 423 31.80 -24.28 15.28
C ASN A 423 30.90 -23.08 14.93
N LEU A 424 31.36 -21.86 15.24
CA LEU A 424 30.60 -20.64 14.95
C LEU A 424 30.60 -20.34 13.46
N LYS A 425 29.51 -19.73 12.98
CA LYS A 425 29.44 -19.18 11.64
C LYS A 425 30.56 -18.15 11.47
N GLN A 426 31.26 -18.23 10.33
CA GLN A 426 32.36 -17.33 9.97
C GLN A 426 31.87 -15.91 9.64
N ASP A 427 31.56 -15.14 10.69
CA ASP A 427 30.97 -13.81 10.59
C ASP A 427 31.44 -12.92 11.75
N CYS A 428 31.89 -11.70 11.45
CA CYS A 428 32.47 -10.79 12.44
C CYS A 428 31.50 -10.43 13.58
N MET A 429 30.20 -10.27 13.27
CA MET A 429 29.18 -10.00 14.28
C MET A 429 29.00 -11.19 15.21
N VAL A 430 29.01 -12.42 14.67
CA VAL A 430 28.87 -13.66 15.47
C VAL A 430 30.01 -13.79 16.47
N TYR A 431 31.25 -13.56 16.05
CA TYR A 431 32.40 -13.62 16.97
C TYR A 431 32.37 -12.48 18.00
N CYS A 432 31.94 -11.27 17.63
CA CYS A 432 31.75 -10.19 18.59
C CYS A 432 30.68 -10.53 19.64
N LYS A 433 29.55 -11.11 19.23
CA LYS A 433 28.48 -11.56 20.14
C LYS A 433 28.97 -12.64 21.10
N GLU A 434 29.72 -13.63 20.62
CA GLU A 434 30.29 -14.66 21.50
C GLU A 434 31.36 -14.06 22.44
N GLN A 435 32.13 -13.08 21.98
CA GLN A 435 33.10 -12.35 22.81
C GLN A 435 32.44 -11.66 24.01
N LEU A 436 31.31 -10.97 23.78
CA LEU A 436 30.51 -10.36 24.85
C LEU A 436 29.94 -11.41 25.81
N LYS A 437 29.40 -12.50 25.26
CA LYS A 437 28.80 -13.58 26.03
C LYS A 437 29.80 -14.23 26.98
N ASN A 438 31.04 -14.41 26.55
CA ASN A 438 32.13 -14.95 27.38
C ASN A 438 32.43 -14.11 28.63
N VAL A 439 31.98 -12.86 28.68
CA VAL A 439 32.13 -11.97 29.83
C VAL A 439 30.79 -11.53 30.44
N GLY A 440 29.71 -12.29 30.18
CA GLY A 440 28.42 -12.10 30.85
C GLY A 440 27.51 -11.03 30.24
N PHE A 441 27.80 -10.58 29.01
CA PHE A 441 27.03 -9.57 28.32
C PHE A 441 26.51 -10.06 26.97
N GLN A 442 25.55 -9.32 26.43
CA GLN A 442 25.01 -9.54 25.10
C GLN A 442 24.68 -8.20 24.46
N ILE A 443 24.68 -8.14 23.12
CA ILE A 443 24.37 -6.91 22.39
C ILE A 443 22.89 -6.54 22.52
N SER A 444 22.55 -5.25 22.49
CA SER A 444 21.17 -4.78 22.46
C SER A 444 20.60 -4.76 21.05
N ASN A 445 19.28 -4.62 20.95
CA ASN A 445 18.56 -4.61 19.67
C ASN A 445 18.87 -3.37 18.84
N TYR A 446 19.15 -3.57 17.56
CA TYR A 446 19.50 -2.53 16.60
C TYR A 446 18.39 -1.50 16.41
N PHE A 447 17.15 -1.96 16.22
CA PHE A 447 15.98 -1.13 15.90
C PHE A 447 15.26 -0.57 17.15
N ALA A 448 15.58 -1.08 18.34
CA ALA A 448 14.99 -0.60 19.57
C ALA A 448 15.45 0.84 19.88
N ASN A 449 14.49 1.70 20.22
CA ASN A 449 14.77 3.11 20.50
C ASN A 449 15.82 3.28 21.61
N GLY A 450 16.87 4.06 21.33
CA GLY A 450 17.95 4.37 22.27
C GLY A 450 18.92 3.22 22.57
N GLN A 451 18.89 2.13 21.81
CA GLN A 451 19.81 1.00 21.95
C GLN A 451 20.98 1.02 20.96
N THR A 452 20.85 1.78 19.87
CA THR A 452 21.91 2.01 18.88
C THR A 452 22.09 3.50 18.66
N PHE A 453 23.35 3.96 18.68
CA PHE A 453 23.74 5.30 18.28
C PHE A 453 24.33 5.24 16.88
N GLN A 454 23.62 5.79 15.88
CA GLN A 454 24.13 5.87 14.51
C GLN A 454 25.04 7.11 14.38
N VAL A 455 26.35 6.89 14.45
CA VAL A 455 27.36 7.94 14.56
C VAL A 455 27.76 8.52 13.19
N TYR A 456 27.88 7.66 12.18
CA TYR A 456 28.32 8.06 10.84
C TYR A 456 27.60 7.25 9.78
N LYS A 457 27.25 7.93 8.68
CA LYS A 457 26.87 7.30 7.41
C LYS A 457 27.62 7.97 6.27
N GLU A 458 27.99 7.22 5.24
CA GLU A 458 28.71 7.77 4.09
C GLU A 458 27.88 8.84 3.36
N SER A 459 26.55 8.67 3.29
CA SER A 459 25.61 9.59 2.65
C SER A 459 25.31 10.87 3.46
N GLU A 460 25.39 10.81 4.78
CA GLU A 460 24.93 11.89 5.68
C GLU A 460 26.07 12.55 6.46
N GLY A 461 27.24 11.92 6.53
CA GLY A 461 28.35 12.36 7.37
C GLY A 461 28.19 11.95 8.83
N VAL A 462 28.84 12.70 9.74
CA VAL A 462 28.82 12.43 11.18
C VAL A 462 27.58 13.07 11.82
N ASN A 463 26.82 12.28 12.56
CA ASN A 463 25.78 12.78 13.45
C ASN A 463 26.41 13.12 14.82
N PHE A 464 26.64 14.41 15.07
CA PHE A 464 27.32 14.88 16.28
C PHE A 464 26.53 14.62 17.57
N ASP A 465 25.20 14.59 17.52
CA ASP A 465 24.37 14.33 18.70
C ASP A 465 24.44 12.84 19.10
N GLU A 466 24.32 11.95 18.12
CA GLU A 466 24.47 10.51 18.33
C GLU A 466 25.91 10.14 18.71
N LEU A 467 26.91 10.79 18.11
CA LEU A 467 28.30 10.68 18.53
C LEU A 467 28.46 11.03 20.01
N LYS A 468 27.92 12.18 20.43
CA LYS A 468 28.02 12.64 21.82
C LYS A 468 27.36 11.65 22.78
N LYS A 469 26.16 11.16 22.46
CA LYS A 469 25.46 10.15 23.27
C LYS A 469 26.23 8.83 23.31
N GLY A 470 26.76 8.38 22.18
CA GLY A 470 27.50 7.12 22.06
C GLY A 470 28.83 7.14 22.80
N ILE A 471 29.62 8.21 22.70
CA ILE A 471 30.86 8.36 23.49
C ILE A 471 30.55 8.46 24.98
N SER A 472 29.47 9.14 25.36
CA SER A 472 29.02 9.19 26.76
C SER A 472 28.66 7.80 27.29
N TYR A 473 27.96 7.00 26.47
CA TYR A 473 27.63 5.63 26.79
C TYR A 473 28.89 4.76 26.93
N LEU A 474 29.83 4.84 25.98
CA LEU A 474 31.09 4.10 26.05
C LEU A 474 31.88 4.43 27.31
N ASN A 475 31.94 5.71 27.70
CA ASN A 475 32.58 6.13 28.94
C ASN A 475 31.92 5.49 30.17
N TYR A 476 30.59 5.45 30.23
CA TYR A 476 29.86 4.75 31.29
C TYR A 476 30.13 3.23 31.26
N ALA A 477 29.90 2.60 30.11
CA ALA A 477 29.97 1.15 29.94
C ALA A 477 31.36 0.62 30.30
N LEU A 478 32.41 1.19 29.70
CA LEU A 478 33.78 0.75 29.93
C LEU A 478 34.23 0.99 31.37
N SER A 479 33.84 2.12 31.98
CA SER A 479 34.14 2.39 33.41
C SER A 479 33.48 1.38 34.36
N ASN A 480 32.45 0.67 33.90
CA ASN A 480 31.76 -0.39 34.64
C ASN A 480 32.12 -1.80 34.15
N GLY A 481 33.20 -1.95 33.37
CA GLY A 481 33.66 -3.26 32.88
C GLY A 481 32.79 -3.86 31.78
N ILE A 482 31.96 -3.05 31.11
CA ILE A 482 31.02 -3.51 30.07
C ILE A 482 31.65 -3.28 28.69
N PRO A 483 32.02 -4.35 27.94
CA PRO A 483 32.48 -4.21 26.56
C PRO A 483 31.32 -3.90 25.62
N VAL A 484 31.60 -3.23 24.50
CA VAL A 484 30.56 -2.69 23.60
C VAL A 484 30.86 -3.05 22.15
N ILE A 485 29.88 -3.61 21.44
CA ILE A 485 30.02 -3.88 20.00
C ILE A 485 29.77 -2.60 19.21
N VAL A 486 30.61 -2.37 18.21
CA VAL A 486 30.48 -1.24 17.29
C VAL A 486 30.58 -1.71 15.85
N GLY A 487 29.89 -1.00 14.97
CA GLY A 487 30.07 -1.12 13.52
C GLY A 487 31.18 -0.18 13.05
N VAL A 488 31.90 -0.61 12.03
CA VAL A 488 32.86 0.22 11.30
C VAL A 488 32.68 0.07 9.80
N ASP A 489 33.10 1.09 9.07
CA ASP A 489 33.32 1.08 7.63
C ASP A 489 34.80 0.78 7.35
N LEU A 490 35.06 -0.42 6.83
CA LEU A 490 36.33 -0.98 6.39
C LEU A 490 36.57 -0.74 4.88
N LYS A 491 35.50 -0.68 4.08
CA LYS A 491 35.52 -0.53 2.61
C LYS A 491 34.57 0.60 2.18
N SER A 492 35.09 1.83 2.14
CA SER A 492 34.35 3.00 1.62
C SER A 492 33.69 2.70 0.26
N GLY A 493 32.42 3.07 0.12
CA GLY A 493 31.60 2.86 -1.06
C GLY A 493 31.06 1.44 -1.26
N GLN A 494 31.33 0.50 -0.36
CA GLN A 494 30.86 -0.89 -0.45
C GLN A 494 30.38 -1.42 0.91
N SER A 495 29.29 -0.84 1.43
CA SER A 495 28.60 -1.46 2.57
C SER A 495 28.02 -2.81 2.16
N THR A 496 28.32 -3.84 2.95
CA THR A 496 27.65 -5.15 2.88
C THR A 496 26.29 -5.13 3.57
N ASN A 497 25.89 -4.00 4.15
CA ASN A 497 24.63 -3.80 4.87
C ASN A 497 23.80 -2.65 4.29
N PRO A 498 23.36 -2.73 3.02
CA PRO A 498 22.56 -1.69 2.36
C PRO A 498 21.18 -1.48 3.00
N ASN A 499 20.72 -2.43 3.84
CA ASN A 499 19.37 -2.45 4.40
C ASN A 499 19.26 -1.84 5.82
N THR A 500 20.37 -1.37 6.40
CA THR A 500 20.36 -0.65 7.70
C THR A 500 20.83 0.80 7.53
N ASP A 501 22.13 1.04 7.60
CA ASP A 501 22.75 2.36 7.51
C ASP A 501 23.50 2.61 6.20
N GLY A 502 23.57 1.60 5.33
CA GLY A 502 24.26 1.66 4.04
C GLY A 502 25.75 1.96 4.13
N THR A 503 26.37 1.83 5.32
CA THR A 503 27.76 2.23 5.58
C THR A 503 28.56 1.17 6.34
N THR A 504 27.97 0.50 7.34
CA THR A 504 28.68 -0.51 8.13
C THR A 504 28.94 -1.77 7.31
N ASP A 505 30.16 -2.30 7.36
CA ASP A 505 30.56 -3.53 6.67
C ASP A 505 31.42 -4.48 7.52
N HIS A 506 31.78 -4.06 8.74
CA HIS A 506 32.56 -4.85 9.69
C HIS A 506 32.18 -4.53 11.14
N PHE A 507 32.39 -5.48 12.05
CA PHE A 507 32.09 -5.35 13.48
C PHE A 507 33.29 -5.70 14.35
N ILE A 508 33.47 -4.92 15.42
CA ILE A 508 34.55 -5.06 16.41
C ILE A 508 34.00 -4.84 17.82
N VAL A 509 34.77 -5.23 18.84
CA VAL A 509 34.42 -5.00 20.25
C VAL A 509 35.30 -3.90 20.82
N ILE A 510 34.70 -2.80 21.28
CA ILE A 510 35.40 -1.79 22.08
C ILE A 510 35.59 -2.34 23.50
N VAL A 511 36.85 -2.34 23.93
CA VAL A 511 37.27 -2.89 25.22
C VAL A 511 37.92 -1.85 26.13
N GLY A 512 38.21 -0.66 25.64
CA GLY A 512 38.82 0.39 26.46
C GLY A 512 38.79 1.74 25.76
N MET A 513 39.20 2.78 26.46
CA MET A 513 39.28 4.14 25.92
C MET A 513 40.34 4.93 26.67
N GLY A 514 40.79 6.03 26.08
CA GLY A 514 41.74 6.91 26.74
C GLY A 514 42.29 7.98 25.82
N GLN A 515 43.46 8.49 26.17
CA GLN A 515 44.15 9.53 25.43
C GLN A 515 45.65 9.29 25.50
N ASP A 516 46.34 9.50 24.39
CA ASP A 516 47.79 9.49 24.29
C ASP A 516 48.28 10.70 23.47
N SER A 517 49.56 10.73 23.13
CA SER A 517 50.16 11.81 22.33
C SER A 517 49.57 11.96 20.93
N SER A 518 48.89 10.93 20.40
CA SER A 518 48.21 10.96 19.11
C SER A 518 46.74 11.40 19.22
N GLY A 519 46.20 11.50 20.43
CA GLY A 519 44.86 12.01 20.71
C GLY A 519 44.00 11.04 21.51
N LYS A 520 42.70 11.34 21.54
CA LYS A 520 41.69 10.53 22.23
C LYS A 520 41.36 9.30 21.38
N PHE A 521 41.28 8.14 22.01
CA PHE A 521 41.07 6.88 21.30
C PHE A 521 40.08 5.95 22.00
N LEU A 522 39.42 5.11 21.20
CA LEU A 522 38.77 3.87 21.62
C LEU A 522 39.69 2.70 21.28
N ARG A 523 39.92 1.79 22.23
CA ARG A 523 40.66 0.54 22.00
C ARG A 523 39.70 -0.57 21.66
N PHE A 524 40.02 -1.37 20.65
CA PHE A 524 39.16 -2.45 20.17
C PHE A 524 39.87 -3.79 20.06
N TYR A 525 39.08 -4.86 20.15
CA TYR A 525 39.45 -6.20 19.69
C TYR A 525 38.81 -6.44 18.33
N ASP A 526 39.62 -6.95 17.39
CA ASP A 526 39.16 -7.32 16.06
C ASP A 526 38.94 -8.83 16.00
N ASN A 527 37.68 -9.23 16.12
CA ASN A 527 37.30 -10.63 16.20
C ASN A 527 37.36 -11.37 14.85
N ALA A 528 37.58 -10.68 13.73
CA ALA A 528 37.71 -11.30 12.40
C ALA A 528 39.12 -11.79 12.06
N THR A 529 39.98 -11.98 13.06
CA THR A 529 41.24 -12.71 12.93
C THR A 529 41.29 -13.86 13.93
N SER A 530 41.90 -14.98 13.52
CA SER A 530 42.19 -16.10 14.42
C SER A 530 43.44 -15.85 15.27
N ASN A 531 44.26 -14.86 14.89
CA ASN A 531 45.49 -14.52 15.60
C ASN A 531 45.20 -13.54 16.76
N GLN A 532 45.31 -14.04 17.99
CA GLN A 532 45.09 -13.25 19.20
C GLN A 532 46.00 -12.02 19.28
N SER A 533 47.30 -12.13 19.00
CA SER A 533 48.22 -10.98 19.16
C SER A 533 47.91 -9.85 18.18
N SER A 534 47.41 -10.16 16.99
CA SER A 534 46.88 -9.18 16.04
C SER A 534 45.51 -8.64 16.45
N GLY A 535 44.60 -9.51 16.89
CA GLY A 535 43.23 -9.15 17.25
C GLY A 535 43.14 -8.27 18.51
N THR A 536 44.04 -8.49 19.47
CA THR A 536 44.11 -7.75 20.74
C THR A 536 45.30 -6.77 20.80
N HIS A 537 45.87 -6.40 19.65
CA HIS A 537 47.08 -5.57 19.62
C HIS A 537 46.84 -4.21 20.31
N VAL A 538 47.84 -3.71 21.04
CA VAL A 538 47.71 -2.45 21.82
C VAL A 538 47.43 -1.21 20.96
N ASP A 539 47.78 -1.28 19.68
CA ASP A 539 47.56 -0.24 18.67
C ASP A 539 46.22 -0.35 17.93
N ASN A 540 45.39 -1.36 18.22
CA ASN A 540 44.04 -1.43 17.70
C ASN A 540 43.20 -0.33 18.36
N LYS A 541 43.32 0.87 17.81
CA LYS A 541 42.75 2.12 18.33
C LYS A 541 42.02 2.88 17.23
N LEU A 542 40.82 3.37 17.53
CA LEU A 542 40.10 4.37 16.71
C LEU A 542 40.31 5.75 17.34
N TYR A 543 40.97 6.66 16.65
CA TYR A 543 41.28 8.01 17.13
C TYR A 543 40.18 9.01 16.74
N TYR A 544 39.75 9.82 17.71
CA TYR A 544 38.78 10.89 17.49
C TYR A 544 39.43 12.10 16.81
N ASN A 545 38.88 12.50 15.68
CA ASN A 545 39.26 13.72 14.98
C ASN A 545 38.29 14.85 15.34
N PRO A 546 38.73 15.89 16.08
CA PRO A 546 37.84 16.97 16.53
C PRO A 546 37.34 17.86 15.38
N SER A 547 38.02 17.93 14.23
CA SER A 547 37.58 18.77 13.11
C SER A 547 36.50 18.11 12.26
N SER A 548 36.55 16.78 12.11
CA SER A 548 35.57 16.04 11.30
C SER A 548 34.53 15.29 12.13
N GLY A 549 34.74 15.13 13.43
CA GLY A 549 33.91 14.29 14.29
C GLY A 549 34.12 12.78 14.11
N LYS A 550 34.90 12.34 13.11
CA LYS A 550 35.10 10.92 12.81
C LYS A 550 36.02 10.26 13.83
N LEU A 551 35.77 8.98 14.10
CA LEU A 551 36.72 8.10 14.79
C LEU A 551 37.32 7.14 13.78
N ILE A 552 38.63 7.24 13.56
CA ILE A 552 39.34 6.49 12.50
C ILE A 552 40.53 5.74 13.09
N GLY A 553 40.72 4.49 12.66
CA GLY A 553 41.86 3.68 13.09
C GLY A 553 42.22 2.59 12.10
N TYR A 554 43.14 1.71 12.52
CA TYR A 554 43.61 0.59 11.71
C TYR A 554 43.73 -0.65 12.59
N SER A 555 43.20 -1.77 12.10
CA SER A 555 43.45 -3.08 12.72
C SER A 555 44.85 -3.59 12.35
N LYS A 556 45.50 -4.29 13.30
CA LYS A 556 46.73 -5.03 13.04
C LYS A 556 46.48 -6.42 12.45
N ALA A 557 45.22 -6.81 12.22
CA ALA A 557 44.90 -8.04 11.51
C ALA A 557 45.35 -7.98 10.04
N SER A 558 45.91 -9.08 9.54
CA SER A 558 46.52 -9.13 8.20
C SER A 558 45.55 -8.78 7.07
N TYR A 559 44.27 -9.17 7.18
CA TYR A 559 43.24 -8.92 6.16
C TYR A 559 42.83 -7.43 6.04
N ALA A 560 43.11 -6.66 7.10
CA ALA A 560 42.77 -5.25 7.24
C ALA A 560 43.95 -4.31 6.91
N LYS A 561 45.10 -4.87 6.52
CA LYS A 561 46.31 -4.08 6.25
C LYS A 561 46.03 -3.00 5.19
N GLY A 562 46.29 -1.74 5.55
CA GLY A 562 46.10 -0.58 4.69
C GLY A 562 44.66 -0.08 4.57
N LYS A 563 43.71 -0.67 5.31
CA LYS A 563 42.30 -0.24 5.33
C LYS A 563 41.99 0.48 6.63
N SER A 564 41.45 1.68 6.53
CA SER A 564 41.00 2.45 7.69
C SER A 564 39.64 1.95 8.16
N TYR A 565 39.41 2.01 9.47
CA TYR A 565 38.13 1.71 10.10
C TYR A 565 37.52 3.04 10.50
N THR A 566 36.36 3.40 9.96
CA THR A 566 35.59 4.55 10.43
C THR A 566 34.44 4.08 11.30
N LEU A 567 34.32 4.54 12.54
CA LEU A 567 33.20 4.18 13.42
C LEU A 567 31.87 4.64 12.82
N THR A 568 30.94 3.71 12.60
CA THR A 568 29.62 3.98 12.01
C THR A 568 28.51 3.97 13.05
N MET A 569 28.54 3.01 13.98
CA MET A 569 27.49 2.84 14.98
C MET A 569 28.04 2.31 16.31
N ILE A 570 27.36 2.62 17.41
CA ILE A 570 27.63 2.07 18.73
C ILE A 570 26.37 1.36 19.22
N ARG A 571 26.47 0.08 19.60
CA ARG A 571 25.34 -0.73 20.07
C ARG A 571 25.49 -1.06 21.55
N LYS A 572 24.51 -0.68 22.37
CA LYS A 572 24.55 -0.93 23.81
C LYS A 572 24.72 -2.40 24.14
N SER A 573 25.36 -2.70 25.25
CA SER A 573 25.46 -4.04 25.83
C SER A 573 24.54 -4.16 27.04
N LYS A 574 23.88 -5.30 27.18
CA LYS A 574 23.07 -5.65 28.36
C LYS A 574 23.62 -6.91 29.01
N SER A 575 23.40 -7.07 30.30
CA SER A 575 23.74 -8.32 31.00
C SER A 575 22.93 -9.50 30.43
N LEU A 576 23.53 -10.68 30.46
CA LEU A 576 22.86 -11.94 30.09
C LEU A 576 21.81 -12.38 31.12
#